data_AF-A0A7S2SUY8-F1
#
_entry.id   AF-A0A7S2SUY8-F1
#
_cell.length_a   1.000
_cell.length_b   1.000
_cell.length_c   1.000
_cell.angle_alpha   90.00
_cell.angle_beta   90.00
_cell.angle_gamma   90.00
#
_symmetry.space_group_name_H-M   'P 1'
#
loop_
_entity.id
_entity.type
_entity.pdbx_description
1 polymer ?
#
loop_
_entity_poly.entity_id
_entity_poly.type
_entity_poly.pdbx_seq_one_letter_code
_entity_poly.pdbx_strand_id
1 'polypeptide(L)'
;VVRGRPMAVSEAALCGGLGEIAPPPGVALKYGTAGFRTRAELLDSTFLRMGVLAALRSRHQQGAAVGLMVTASHNPEQDNGIKMVDPDGGMLDMAWEAHAMAVANASTAEVMSAAAAVAAAGGVEL
;
A
#
# COMPACT_ATOMS: atom_id res chain seq x y z
N VAL A 1 13.10 13.18 -23.21
CA VAL A 1 12.93 12.69 -21.82
C VAL A 1 12.06 13.68 -21.08
N VAL A 2 10.76 13.39 -20.97
CA VAL A 2 9.84 14.23 -20.19
C VAL A 2 10.21 14.04 -18.73
N ARG A 3 10.93 15.00 -18.14
CA ARG A 3 11.05 15.09 -16.68
C ARG A 3 9.67 15.46 -16.18
N GLY A 4 8.90 14.46 -15.76
CA GLY A 4 7.59 14.68 -15.14
C GLY A 4 7.76 15.69 -14.01
N ARG A 5 6.87 16.70 -13.96
CA ARG A 5 6.79 17.58 -12.79
C ARG A 5 6.65 16.70 -11.55
N PRO A 6 7.32 17.01 -10.43
CA PRO A 6 6.98 16.35 -9.17
C PRO A 6 5.50 16.59 -8.93
N MET A 7 4.71 15.50 -8.87
CA MET A 7 3.36 15.58 -8.36
C MET A 7 3.49 15.88 -6.86
N ALA A 8 3.33 17.15 -6.50
CA ALA A 8 3.09 17.51 -5.12
C ALA A 8 1.69 17.00 -4.77
N VAL A 9 1.61 15.77 -4.24
CA VAL A 9 0.40 15.30 -3.55
C VAL A 9 0.45 15.98 -2.20
N SER A 10 -0.48 16.88 -1.93
CA SER A 10 -0.51 17.52 -0.60
C SER A 10 -0.80 16.47 0.46
N GLU A 11 -0.16 16.61 1.62
CA GLU A 11 -0.41 15.78 2.80
C GLU A 11 -1.91 15.71 3.13
N ALA A 12 -2.64 16.81 2.93
CA ALA A 12 -4.10 16.90 3.08
C ALA A 12 -4.89 15.99 2.11
N ALA A 13 -4.44 15.83 0.86
CA ALA A 13 -5.09 14.93 -0.11
C ALA A 13 -4.84 13.45 0.22
N LEU A 14 -3.66 13.13 0.77
CA LEU A 14 -3.34 11.82 1.35
C LEU A 14 -4.18 11.54 2.61
N CYS A 15 -4.35 12.55 3.48
CA CYS A 15 -5.16 12.49 4.70
C CYS A 15 -6.63 12.18 4.44
N GLY A 16 -7.22 12.78 3.40
CA GLY A 16 -8.62 12.57 3.06
C GLY A 16 -8.93 11.10 2.80
N GLY A 17 -8.19 10.45 1.89
CA GLY A 17 -8.48 9.07 1.49
C GLY A 17 -8.14 8.03 2.54
N LEU A 18 -6.94 8.08 3.15
CA LEU A 18 -6.44 6.96 3.97
C LEU A 18 -7.30 6.62 5.20
N GLY A 19 -7.92 7.64 5.81
CA GLY A 19 -8.74 7.51 7.01
C GLY A 19 -10.23 7.24 6.74
N GLU A 20 -10.69 7.30 5.50
CA GLU A 20 -12.11 7.16 5.13
C GLU A 20 -12.64 5.74 5.37
N ILE A 21 -11.80 4.72 5.14
CA ILE A 21 -12.20 3.32 5.25
C ILE A 21 -11.48 2.65 6.42
N ALA A 22 -12.27 2.18 7.38
CA ALA A 22 -11.75 1.46 8.54
C ALA A 22 -11.16 0.10 8.16
N PRO A 23 -10.11 -0.36 8.86
CA PRO A 23 -9.63 -1.73 8.73
C PRO A 23 -10.70 -2.71 9.25
N PRO A 24 -10.72 -3.96 8.76
CA PRO A 24 -11.67 -4.97 9.25
C PRO A 24 -11.47 -5.21 10.77
N PRO A 25 -12.55 -5.19 11.58
CA PRO A 25 -12.42 -5.34 13.02
C PRO A 25 -11.99 -6.76 13.41
N GLY A 26 -11.03 -6.87 14.32
CA GLY A 26 -10.59 -8.15 14.87
C GLY A 26 -9.82 -9.05 13.89
N VAL A 27 -9.44 -8.53 12.70
CA VAL A 27 -8.67 -9.28 11.70
C VAL A 27 -7.30 -8.63 11.53
N ALA A 28 -6.25 -9.38 11.86
CA ALA A 28 -4.88 -8.98 11.56
C ALA A 28 -4.48 -9.51 10.17
N LEU A 29 -4.39 -8.61 9.20
CA LEU A 29 -3.99 -8.92 7.83
C LEU A 29 -2.47 -9.15 7.75
N LYS A 30 -2.08 -10.18 7.00
CA LYS A 30 -0.67 -10.53 6.78
C LYS A 30 -0.30 -10.35 5.31
N TYR A 31 0.86 -9.77 5.07
CA TYR A 31 1.47 -9.76 3.75
C TYR A 31 2.27 -11.05 3.61
N GLY A 32 1.89 -11.91 2.66
CA GLY A 32 2.63 -13.12 2.33
C GLY A 32 3.35 -13.00 0.99
N THR A 33 3.88 -14.12 0.51
CA THR A 33 4.54 -14.24 -0.80
C THR A 33 3.67 -13.76 -1.98
N ALA A 34 2.35 -13.77 -1.83
CA ALA A 34 1.41 -13.30 -2.85
C ALA A 34 0.65 -12.03 -2.45
N GLY A 35 1.19 -11.24 -1.52
CA GLY A 35 0.57 -10.03 -0.98
C GLY A 35 -0.50 -10.33 0.07
N PHE A 36 -1.46 -9.41 0.21
CA PHE A 36 -2.66 -9.64 1.03
C PHE A 36 -3.66 -10.48 0.25
N ARG A 37 -4.21 -11.52 0.86
CA ARG A 37 -5.25 -12.36 0.24
C ARG A 37 -6.19 -12.92 1.30
N THR A 38 -7.48 -12.66 1.13
CA THR A 38 -8.57 -13.14 1.99
C THR A 38 -9.92 -12.83 1.31
N ARG A 39 -11.02 -13.00 2.03
CA ARG A 39 -12.36 -12.56 1.66
C ARG A 39 -12.34 -11.10 1.17
N ALA A 40 -12.91 -10.84 -0.01
CA ALA A 40 -12.89 -9.51 -0.64
C ALA A 40 -13.48 -8.41 0.27
N GLU A 41 -14.54 -8.74 1.01
CA GLU A 41 -15.23 -7.84 1.96
C GLU A 41 -14.35 -7.32 3.11
N LEU A 42 -13.15 -7.89 3.31
CA LEU A 42 -12.20 -7.48 4.33
C LEU A 42 -11.06 -6.60 3.79
N LEU A 43 -11.02 -6.33 2.48
CA LEU A 43 -9.84 -5.75 1.81
C LEU A 43 -10.01 -4.30 1.33
N ASP A 44 -11.18 -3.68 1.49
CA ASP A 44 -11.47 -2.32 0.97
C ASP A 44 -10.43 -1.28 1.44
N SER A 45 -10.21 -1.19 2.76
CA SER A 45 -9.20 -0.30 3.33
C SER A 45 -7.79 -0.70 2.88
N THR A 46 -7.53 -1.99 2.70
CA THR A 46 -6.22 -2.49 2.27
C THR A 46 -5.89 -2.04 0.86
N PHE A 47 -6.85 -2.09 -0.06
CA PHE A 47 -6.64 -1.67 -1.46
C PHE A 47 -6.31 -0.18 -1.55
N LEU A 48 -7.07 0.66 -0.84
CA LEU A 48 -6.82 2.10 -0.78
C LEU A 48 -5.42 2.41 -0.23
N ARG A 49 -5.08 1.76 0.88
CA ARG A 49 -3.80 1.94 1.58
C ARG A 49 -2.61 1.44 0.79
N MET A 50 -2.75 0.34 0.04
CA MET A 50 -1.70 -0.16 -0.85
C MET A 50 -1.49 0.76 -2.06
N GLY A 51 -2.53 1.47 -2.51
CA GLY A 51 -2.39 2.55 -3.51
C GLY A 51 -1.43 3.64 -3.03
N VAL A 52 -1.60 4.10 -1.79
CA VAL A 52 -0.69 5.09 -1.19
C VAL A 52 0.71 4.52 -0.99
N LEU A 53 0.81 3.30 -0.45
CA LEU A 53 2.11 2.67 -0.23
C LEU A 53 2.89 2.49 -1.55
N ALA A 54 2.21 2.15 -2.65
CA ALA A 54 2.83 2.08 -3.97
C ALA A 54 3.37 3.44 -4.44
N ALA A 55 2.67 4.53 -4.17
CA ALA A 55 3.17 5.87 -4.44
C ALA A 55 4.43 6.20 -3.61
N LEU A 56 4.44 5.87 -2.31
CA LEU A 56 5.61 6.03 -1.45
C LEU A 56 6.80 5.17 -1.92
N ARG A 57 6.54 3.91 -2.29
CA ARG A 57 7.56 3.00 -2.84
C ARG A 57 8.13 3.53 -4.15
N SER A 58 7.29 4.07 -5.05
CA SER A 58 7.75 4.68 -6.30
C SER A 58 8.69 5.86 -6.04
N ARG A 59 8.34 6.74 -5.09
CA ARG A 59 9.19 7.87 -4.68
C ARG A 59 10.53 7.41 -4.07
N HIS A 60 10.50 6.38 -3.23
CA HIS A 60 11.70 5.75 -2.69
C HIS A 60 12.60 5.19 -3.81
N GLN A 61 11.99 4.56 -4.82
CA GLN A 61 12.64 4.07 -6.03
C GLN A 61 12.91 5.18 -7.06
N GLN A 62 13.12 6.42 -6.63
CA GLN A 62 13.47 7.58 -7.47
C GLN A 62 12.46 7.89 -8.59
N GLY A 63 11.19 7.60 -8.36
CA GLY A 63 10.09 7.80 -9.31
C GLY A 63 9.91 6.66 -10.32
N ALA A 64 10.56 5.51 -10.11
CA ALA A 64 10.35 4.33 -10.94
C ALA A 64 8.93 3.78 -10.78
N ALA A 65 8.42 3.11 -11.82
CA ALA A 65 7.08 2.54 -11.80
C ALA A 65 6.98 1.39 -10.78
N VAL A 66 5.93 1.42 -9.96
CA VAL A 66 5.59 0.35 -9.00
C VAL A 66 4.20 -0.15 -9.35
N GLY A 67 4.06 -1.46 -9.50
CA GLY A 67 2.80 -2.09 -9.88
C GLY A 67 1.96 -2.51 -8.67
N LEU A 68 0.65 -2.55 -8.88
CA LEU A 68 -0.30 -3.23 -8.00
C LEU A 68 -1.08 -4.23 -8.86
N MET A 69 -1.16 -5.47 -8.40
CA MET A 69 -1.97 -6.50 -9.05
C MET A 69 -3.10 -6.92 -8.11
N VAL A 70 -4.33 -6.70 -8.53
CA VAL A 70 -5.54 -7.12 -7.81
C VAL A 70 -6.00 -8.47 -8.35
N THR A 71 -5.82 -9.52 -7.56
CA THR A 71 -6.21 -10.88 -7.93
C THR A 71 -6.12 -11.85 -6.74
N ALA A 72 -7.06 -12.80 -6.69
CA ALA A 72 -6.98 -13.97 -5.82
C ALA A 72 -6.36 -15.20 -6.53
N SER A 73 -5.94 -15.07 -7.80
CA SER A 73 -5.38 -16.13 -8.63
C SER A 73 -6.30 -17.35 -8.77
N HIS A 74 -6.07 -18.41 -7.99
CA HIS A 74 -6.83 -19.67 -8.05
C HIS A 74 -7.84 -19.81 -6.90
N ASN A 75 -7.92 -18.81 -6.03
CA ASN A 75 -8.85 -18.81 -4.92
C ASN A 75 -10.31 -18.72 -5.41
N PRO A 76 -11.28 -19.13 -4.57
CA PRO A 76 -12.71 -18.96 -4.86
C PRO A 76 -13.11 -17.52 -5.18
N GLU A 77 -14.24 -17.34 -5.87
CA GLU A 77 -14.72 -16.03 -6.36
C GLU A 77 -14.91 -14.97 -5.27
N GLN A 78 -15.23 -15.40 -4.04
CA GLN A 78 -15.41 -14.51 -2.90
C GLN A 78 -14.11 -13.91 -2.36
N ASP A 79 -12.96 -14.47 -2.75
CA ASP A 79 -11.66 -14.00 -2.30
C ASP A 79 -11.14 -12.93 -3.26
N ASN A 80 -10.35 -12.02 -2.72
CA ASN A 80 -9.54 -11.12 -3.52
C ASN A 80 -8.15 -11.00 -2.90
N GLY A 81 -7.27 -10.27 -3.57
CA GLY A 81 -5.97 -9.97 -3.04
C GLY A 81 -5.32 -8.82 -3.76
N ILE A 82 -4.29 -8.27 -3.15
CA ILE A 82 -3.46 -7.23 -3.74
C ILE A 82 -1.99 -7.53 -3.44
N LYS A 83 -1.16 -7.48 -4.48
CA LYS A 83 0.30 -7.59 -4.38
C LYS A 83 0.99 -6.41 -5.04
N MET A 84 2.09 -5.98 -4.46
CA MET A 84 2.95 -4.95 -5.03
C MET A 84 4.01 -5.60 -5.92
N VAL A 85 4.41 -4.87 -6.96
CA VAL A 85 5.42 -5.29 -7.94
C VAL A 85 6.47 -4.19 -8.02
N ASP A 86 7.72 -4.53 -7.75
CA ASP A 86 8.82 -3.58 -7.79
C ASP A 86 9.23 -3.25 -9.25
N PRO A 87 10.04 -2.19 -9.47
CA PRO A 87 10.32 -1.68 -10.82
C PRO A 87 10.96 -2.67 -11.81
N ASP A 88 11.64 -3.69 -11.30
CA ASP A 88 12.23 -4.77 -12.10
C ASP A 88 11.21 -5.84 -12.54
N GLY A 89 9.94 -5.69 -12.14
CA GLY A 89 8.86 -6.67 -12.36
C GLY A 89 8.83 -7.78 -11.32
N GLY A 90 9.74 -7.74 -10.34
CA GLY A 90 9.82 -8.66 -9.22
C GLY A 90 8.78 -8.41 -8.15
N MET A 91 8.82 -9.24 -7.11
CA MET A 91 8.02 -9.05 -5.91
C MET A 91 8.48 -7.81 -5.15
N LEU A 92 7.62 -7.29 -4.28
CA LEU A 92 8.02 -6.29 -3.30
C LEU A 92 9.23 -6.77 -2.50
N ASP A 93 10.21 -5.89 -2.32
CA ASP A 93 11.32 -6.11 -1.39
C ASP A 93 10.79 -6.56 -0.01
N MET A 94 11.35 -7.65 0.52
CA MET A 94 10.95 -8.23 1.80
C MET A 94 11.02 -7.23 2.96
N ALA A 95 11.95 -6.26 2.91
CA ALA A 95 12.05 -5.21 3.93
C ALA A 95 10.80 -4.31 3.96
N TRP A 96 10.06 -4.21 2.85
CA TRP A 96 8.84 -3.40 2.73
C TRP A 96 7.54 -4.14 3.07
N GLU A 97 7.58 -5.47 3.23
CA GLU A 97 6.40 -6.25 3.65
C GLU A 97 5.91 -5.82 5.04
N ALA A 98 6.84 -5.49 5.96
CA ALA A 98 6.52 -4.97 7.28
C ALA A 98 5.81 -3.60 7.21
N HIS A 99 6.23 -2.74 6.28
CA HIS A 99 5.57 -1.45 6.03
C HIS A 99 4.15 -1.67 5.49
N ALA A 100 3.98 -2.63 4.57
CA ALA A 100 2.66 -2.98 4.06
C ALA A 100 1.71 -3.45 5.16
N MET A 101 2.18 -4.33 6.05
CA MET A 101 1.39 -4.79 7.19
C MET A 101 1.08 -3.68 8.19
N ALA A 102 2.04 -2.80 8.49
CA ALA A 102 1.83 -1.68 9.41
C ALA A 102 0.73 -0.73 8.89
N VAL A 103 0.80 -0.34 7.62
CA VAL A 103 -0.18 0.57 7.01
C VAL A 103 -1.54 -0.12 6.85
N ALA A 104 -1.58 -1.38 6.38
CA ALA A 104 -2.84 -2.11 6.18
C ALA A 104 -3.63 -2.32 7.48
N ASN A 105 -2.94 -2.56 8.61
CA ASN A 105 -3.60 -2.85 9.89
C ASN A 105 -3.78 -1.62 10.80
N ALA A 106 -3.22 -0.45 10.46
CA ALA A 106 -3.38 0.76 11.27
C ALA A 106 -4.87 1.15 11.43
N SER A 107 -5.26 1.66 12.60
CA SER A 107 -6.60 2.24 12.74
C SER A 107 -6.75 3.47 11.83
N THR A 108 -7.98 3.94 11.60
CA THR A 108 -8.23 5.17 10.83
C THR A 108 -7.55 6.40 11.45
N ALA A 109 -7.38 6.41 12.77
CA ALA A 109 -6.66 7.48 13.48
C ALA A 109 -5.14 7.39 13.31
N GLU A 110 -4.60 6.19 13.10
CA GLU A 110 -3.15 5.93 13.06
C GLU A 110 -2.59 5.77 11.64
N VAL A 111 -3.43 5.53 10.64
CA VAL A 111 -2.99 5.24 9.27
C VAL A 111 -2.11 6.35 8.69
N MET A 112 -2.37 7.61 9.07
CA MET A 112 -1.55 8.74 8.66
C MET A 112 -0.16 8.72 9.28
N SER A 113 -0.05 8.44 10.58
CA SER A 113 1.25 8.34 11.23
C SER A 113 2.01 7.12 10.74
N ALA A 114 1.32 6.02 10.43
CA ALA A 114 1.91 4.84 9.81
C ALA A 114 2.48 5.16 8.42
N ALA A 115 1.72 5.85 7.55
CA ALA A 115 2.19 6.26 6.22
C ALA A 115 3.38 7.23 6.31
N ALA A 116 3.33 8.20 7.23
CA ALA A 116 4.43 9.14 7.48
C ALA A 116 5.70 8.44 7.98
N ALA A 117 5.56 7.45 8.87
CA ALA A 117 6.68 6.64 9.34
C ALA A 117 7.33 5.86 8.19
N VAL A 118 6.54 5.32 7.25
CA VAL A 118 7.07 4.65 6.05
C VAL A 118 7.79 5.64 5.14
N ALA A 119 7.21 6.82 4.90
CA ALA A 119 7.85 7.86 4.09
C ALA A 119 9.21 8.25 4.66
N ALA A 120 9.27 8.52 5.97
CA ALA A 120 10.51 8.83 6.68
C ALA A 120 11.54 7.68 6.59
N ALA A 121 11.13 6.43 6.82
CA ALA A 121 12.01 5.27 6.70
C ALA A 121 12.54 5.06 5.27
N GLY A 122 11.75 5.43 4.26
CA GLY A 122 12.12 5.40 2.86
C GLY A 122 12.93 6.61 2.39
N GLY A 123 13.22 7.60 3.23
CA GLY A 123 13.89 8.84 2.81
C GLY A 123 13.04 9.66 1.83
N VAL A 124 11.73 9.57 1.93
CA VAL A 124 10.74 10.27 1.11
C VAL A 124 10.04 11.32 1.97
N GLU A 125 10.07 12.59 1.60
CA GLU A 125 9.20 13.60 2.22
C GLU A 125 7.74 13.33 1.86
N LEU A 126 6.77 13.54 2.74
CA LEU A 126 5.36 13.46 2.34
C LEU A 126 4.97 14.68 1.50
#